data_AF-A0A0R2PWC8-F1
#
_entry.id   AF-A0A0R2PWC8-F1
#
_cell.length_a   1.000
_cell.length_b   1.000
_cell.length_c   1.000
_cell.angle_alpha   90.00
_cell.angle_beta   90.00
_cell.angle_gamma   90.00
#
_symmetry.space_group_name_H-M   'P 1'
#
loop_
_entity.id
_entity.type
_entity.pdbx_description
1 polymer ?
#
loop_
_entity_poly.entity_id
_entity_poly.type
_entity_poly.pdbx_seq_one_letter_code
_entity_poly.pdbx_strand_id
1 'polypeptide(L)' 'MRARGLDVLPDIIEQIPTTIDFVYGREFELDTSMLKISLEIRNLLNKDYEATMADSAIFYDQYQLGTSVSLGFKVSF' A
#
# COMPACT_ATOMS: atom_id res chain seq x y z
N MET A 1 4.74 41.24 26.16
CA MET A 1 4.34 39.97 25.51
C MET A 1 4.82 40.00 24.08
N ARG A 2 5.67 39.06 23.65
CA ARG A 2 6.07 38.93 22.23
C ARG A 2 5.08 37.96 21.57
N ALA A 3 4.49 38.40 20.47
CA ALA A 3 3.45 37.68 19.75
C ALA A 3 3.95 36.27 19.36
N ARG A 4 3.16 35.25 19.74
CA ARG A 4 3.21 33.95 19.06
C ARG A 4 2.66 34.20 17.66
N GLY A 5 3.53 34.33 16.66
CA GLY A 5 3.13 34.26 15.26
C GLY A 5 2.51 32.88 15.03
N LEU A 6 1.37 32.85 14.33
CA LEU A 6 0.61 31.63 14.03
C LEU A 6 1.54 30.54 13.47
N ASP A 7 1.77 29.52 14.28
CA ASP A 7 2.43 28.27 13.87
C ASP A 7 1.41 27.44 13.11
N VAL A 8 1.11 27.87 11.88
CA VAL A 8 0.32 27.06 10.95
C VAL A 8 1.34 26.46 10.01
N LEU A 9 1.76 25.23 10.32
CA LEU A 9 2.44 24.39 9.35
C LEU A 9 1.56 24.34 8.10
N PRO A 10 2.13 24.48 6.89
CA PRO A 10 1.35 24.35 5.68
C PRO A 10 0.72 22.97 5.63
N ASP A 11 -0.49 22.89 5.07
CA ASP A 11 -1.21 21.62 4.97
C ASP A 11 -0.38 20.59 4.20
N ILE A 12 -0.55 19.29 4.48
CA ILE A 12 0.13 18.24 3.74
C ILE A 12 -0.90 17.58 2.83
N ILE A 13 -0.57 17.48 1.54
CA ILE A 13 -1.41 16.85 0.51
C ILE A 13 -0.81 15.48 0.20
N GLU A 14 -1.53 14.42 0.58
CA GLU A 14 -1.16 13.05 0.27
C GLU A 14 -1.66 12.63 -1.12
N GLN A 15 -0.78 12.02 -1.91
CA GLN A 15 -1.10 11.47 -3.22
C GLN A 15 -1.07 9.95 -3.13
N ILE A 16 -2.24 9.36 -2.90
CA ILE A 16 -2.38 7.90 -2.87
C ILE A 16 -2.23 7.38 -4.30
N PRO A 17 -1.22 6.55 -4.59
CA PRO A 17 -1.01 6.05 -5.93
C PRO A 17 -2.12 5.08 -6.33
N THR A 18 -2.53 5.16 -7.59
CA THR A 18 -3.36 4.10 -8.18
C THR A 18 -2.50 2.87 -8.43
N THR A 19 -2.88 1.74 -7.84
CA THR A 19 -2.20 0.45 -8.02
C THR A 19 -3.06 -0.54 -8.81
N ILE A 20 -2.39 -1.51 -9.44
CA ILE A 20 -3.03 -2.70 -10.01
C ILE A 20 -2.44 -3.90 -9.30
N ASP A 21 -3.31 -4.73 -8.75
CA ASP A 21 -2.96 -5.92 -7.99
C ASP A 21 -3.52 -7.16 -8.70
N PHE A 22 -2.74 -8.25 -8.71
CA PHE A 22 -3.14 -9.56 -9.21
C PHE A 22 -3.33 -10.51 -8.03
N VAL A 23 -4.52 -11.11 -7.91
CA VAL A 23 -4.84 -12.07 -6.85
C VAL A 23 -5.37 -13.35 -7.49
N TYR A 24 -4.75 -14.47 -7.16
CA TYR A 24 -5.17 -15.79 -7.60
C TYR A 24 -5.23 -16.75 -6.40
N GLY A 25 -6.29 -17.54 -6.33
CA GLY A 25 -6.46 -18.56 -5.32
C GLY A 25 -7.07 -19.81 -5.92
N ARG A 26 -6.55 -20.97 -5.53
CA ARG A 26 -7.09 -22.27 -5.91
C ARG A 26 -7.25 -23.16 -4.69
N GLU A 27 -8.39 -23.83 -4.63
CA GLU A 27 -8.73 -24.80 -3.60
C GLU A 27 -8.68 -26.21 -4.18
N PHE A 28 -8.21 -27.14 -3.37
CA PHE A 28 -8.06 -28.54 -3.67
C PHE A 28 -8.79 -29.33 -2.58
N GLU A 29 -9.75 -30.13 -3.01
CA GLU A 29 -10.38 -31.11 -2.14
C GLU A 29 -9.41 -32.28 -1.92
N LEU A 30 -9.20 -32.62 -0.66
CA LEU A 30 -8.52 -33.83 -0.20
C LEU A 30 -9.57 -34.65 0.57
N ASP A 31 -9.36 -35.96 0.71
CA ASP A 31 -10.38 -36.89 1.25
C ASP A 31 -11.11 -36.39 2.50
N THR A 32 -10.37 -35.85 3.48
CA THR A 32 -10.90 -35.34 4.74
C THR A 32 -10.50 -33.90 5.03
N SER A 33 -9.94 -33.18 4.04
CA SER A 33 -9.43 -31.83 4.25
C SER A 33 -9.51 -30.99 2.99
N MET A 34 -9.36 -29.68 3.14
CA MET A 34 -9.24 -28.78 2.00
C MET A 34 -7.91 -28.03 2.08
N LEU A 35 -7.19 -28.02 0.95
CA LEU A 35 -5.98 -27.23 0.77
C LEU A 35 -6.29 -26.03 -0.13
N LYS A 36 -5.98 -24.83 0.36
CA LYS A 36 -6.00 -23.60 -0.44
C LYS A 36 -4.59 -23.12 -0.67
N ILE A 37 -4.26 -22.79 -1.92
CA ILE A 37 -3.04 -22.10 -2.31
C ILE A 37 -3.44 -20.74 -2.90
N SER A 38 -2.76 -19.67 -2.49
CA SER A 38 -2.98 -18.32 -2.99
C SER A 38 -1.69 -17.64 -3.40
N LEU A 39 -1.76 -16.88 -4.49
CA LEU A 39 -0.70 -16.00 -4.98
C LEU A 39 -1.28 -14.59 -5.10
N GLU A 40 -0.58 -13.62 -4.53
CA GLU A 40 -0.93 -12.22 -4.61
C GLU A 40 0.30 -11.41 -5.04
N ILE A 41 0.13 -10.58 -6.06
CA ILE A 41 1.16 -9.66 -6.55
C ILE A 41 0.57 -8.25 -6.51
N ARG A 42 1.13 -7.38 -5.68
CA ARG A 42 0.58 -6.05 -5.44
C ARG A 42 1.46 -4.99 -6.08
N ASN A 43 0.83 -3.88 -6.47
CA ASN A 43 1.48 -2.73 -7.09
C ASN A 43 2.29 -3.12 -8.33
N LEU A 44 1.63 -3.76 -9.30
CA LEU A 44 2.22 -4.13 -10.60
C LEU A 44 2.67 -2.92 -11.42
N LEU A 45 2.07 -1.76 -11.16
CA LEU A 45 2.46 -0.49 -11.80
C LEU A 45 3.71 0.14 -11.15
N ASN A 46 4.20 -0.44 -10.05
CA ASN A 46 5.35 0.02 -9.28
C ASN A 46 5.30 1.53 -9.00
N LYS A 47 4.15 1.99 -8.50
CA LYS A 47 3.92 3.38 -8.12
C LYS A 47 4.35 3.60 -6.67
N ASP A 48 4.91 4.78 -6.40
CA ASP A 48 5.39 5.17 -5.08
C ASP A 48 4.36 6.05 -4.38
N TYR A 49 4.52 6.19 -3.06
CA TYR A 49 3.74 7.13 -2.27
C TYR A 49 4.44 8.49 -2.23
N GLU A 50 3.66 9.56 -2.37
CA GLU A 50 4.17 10.93 -2.31
C GLU A 50 3.24 11.80 -1.47
N ALA A 51 3.82 12.68 -0.66
CA ALA A 51 3.12 13.73 0.06
C ALA A 51 3.84 15.07 -0.12
N THR A 52 3.11 16.13 -0.42
CA THR A 52 3.65 17.48 -0.70
C THR A 52 3.06 18.52 0.24
N MET A 53 3.83 19.54 0.61
CA MET A 53 3.30 20.67 1.39
C MET A 53 2.41 21.56 0.51
N ALA A 54 1.22 21.91 0.97
CA ALA A 54 0.32 22.84 0.30
C ALA A 54 1.05 24.16 0.02
N ASP A 55 0.74 24.75 -1.14
CA ASP A 55 1.35 25.98 -1.65
C ASP A 55 2.86 25.91 -1.97
N SER A 56 3.46 24.72 -1.96
CA SER A 56 4.82 24.50 -2.46
C SER A 56 4.97 23.14 -3.15
N ALA A 57 5.79 23.04 -4.19
CA ALA A 57 6.09 21.74 -4.81
C ALA A 57 7.15 20.93 -4.02
N ILE A 58 7.23 21.15 -2.70
CA ILE A 58 8.22 20.52 -1.83
C ILE A 58 7.64 19.22 -1.30
N PHE A 59 8.34 18.11 -1.56
CA PHE A 59 8.03 16.80 -0.99
C PHE A 59 8.24 16.83 0.52
N TYR A 60 7.19 16.51 1.25
CA TYR A 60 7.22 16.33 2.70
C TYR A 60 7.62 14.90 3.06
N ASP A 61 7.01 13.92 2.39
CA ASP A 61 7.32 12.50 2.55
C ASP A 61 7.23 11.80 1.20
N GLN A 62 8.12 10.84 0.98
CA GLN A 62 8.12 9.99 -0.21
C GLN A 62 8.80 8.68 0.12
N TYR A 63 8.17 7.57 -0.24
CA TYR A 63 8.78 6.26 -0.08
C TYR A 63 8.35 5.29 -1.17
N GLN A 64 9.26 4.38 -1.48
CA GLN A 64 9.04 3.34 -2.47
C GLN A 64 8.12 2.27 -1.88
N LEU A 65 6.94 2.13 -2.47
CA LEU A 65 6.04 1.03 -2.14
C LEU A 65 6.55 -0.28 -2.75
N GLY A 66 7.11 -0.19 -3.96
CA GLY A 66 7.59 -1.34 -4.72
C GLY A 66 6.48 -2.29 -5.14
N THR A 67 6.83 -3.25 -6.00
CA THR A 67 5.99 -4.44 -6.23
C THR A 67 6.26 -5.47 -5.13
N SER A 68 5.20 -6.04 -4.57
CA SER A 68 5.32 -7.13 -3.58
C SER A 68 4.64 -8.40 -4.06
N VAL A 69 5.20 -9.54 -3.67
CA VAL A 69 4.67 -10.88 -3.99
C VAL A 69 4.44 -11.64 -2.70
N SER A 70 3.25 -12.22 -2.57
CA SER A 70 2.83 -13.01 -1.41
C SER A 70 2.31 -14.38 -1.85
N LEU A 71 2.76 -15.42 -1.14
CA LEU A 71 2.29 -16.79 -1.31
C LEU A 71 1.63 -17.25 -0.02
N GLY A 72 0.41 -17.78 -0.12
CA GLY A 72 -0.37 -18.26 1.01
C GLY A 72 -0.77 -19.72 0.85
N PHE A 73 -0.80 -20.44 1.96
CA PHE A 73 -1.35 -21.79 2.06
C PHE A 73 -2.27 -21.88 3.26
N LYS A 74 -3.39 -22.58 3.12
CA LYS A 74 -4.33 -22.86 4.22
C LYS A 74 -4.84 -24.28 4.13
N VAL A 75 -4.74 -25.01 5.24
CA VAL A 75 -5.34 -26.35 5.39
C VAL A 75 -6.55 -26.24 6.31
N SER A 76 -7.64 -26.91 5.97
CA SER A 76 -8.86 -26.99 6.78
C SER A 76 -9.26 -28.47 6.93
N PHE A 77 -9.66 -28.88 8.14
CA PHE A 77 -10.03 -30.24 8.52
C PHE A 77 -11.47 -30.26 9.03
#